data_AF-A0A0K1Q231-F1
#
_entry.id   AF-A0A0K1Q231-F1
#
_cell.length_a   1.000
_cell.length_b   1.000
_cell.length_c   1.000
_cell.angle_alpha   90.00
_cell.angle_beta   90.00
_cell.angle_gamma   90.00
#
_symmetry.space_group_name_H-M   'P 1'
#
loop_
_entity.id
_entity.type
_entity.pdbx_description
1 polymer ?
#
loop_
_entity_poly.entity_id
_entity_poly.type
_entity_poly.pdbx_seq_one_letter_code
_entity_poly.pdbx_strand_id
1 'polypeptide(L)'
;MDSSVHFIEGDAADEGALRRTFEGAEKLFLAMANGPEQKALELRAVAVAREVGIRHIVKVSAPVVGPDVPVAIARMHFEIEQAIERSAMGFSHLRPYGFMQNTLALLPSIRATGTFFGAAGDAPLNRVDARDVADVAVFALTKPEPEQRAYVVTGPEAMTHDDLAERISALGRPVRYIDLGPDAYRAHLRRQPLPDWLVEHLVEIELLARVYPEMPNDTVLRTTGHPPRTTEAFLRENAEAFLGPHEG
;
A
#
# COMPACT_ATOMS: atom_id res chain seq x y z
N MET A 1 24.19 11.17 8.09
CA MET A 1 22.82 11.58 7.72
C MET A 1 22.97 12.78 6.82
N ASP A 2 22.31 12.76 5.66
CA ASP A 2 22.31 13.88 4.72
C ASP A 2 21.74 15.13 5.42
N SER A 3 22.43 16.26 5.31
CA SER A 3 22.08 17.53 5.95
C SER A 3 20.89 18.24 5.29
N SER A 4 20.29 17.63 4.26
CA SER A 4 19.18 18.16 3.47
C SER A 4 17.79 17.87 4.04
N VAL A 5 17.69 16.98 5.04
CA VAL A 5 16.42 16.57 5.65
C VAL A 5 16.27 17.18 7.05
N HIS A 6 15.21 17.95 7.25
CA HIS A 6 14.84 18.52 8.53
C HIS A 6 13.75 17.69 9.20
N PHE A 7 14.04 17.17 10.40
CA PHE A 7 13.07 16.44 11.19
C PHE A 7 12.29 17.40 12.10
N ILE A 8 10.97 17.34 12.01
CA ILE A 8 10.06 18.10 12.86
C ILE A 8 9.11 17.09 13.50
N GLU A 9 9.02 17.12 14.83
CA GLU A 9 8.05 16.30 15.55
C GLU A 9 6.62 16.78 15.23
N GLY A 10 5.74 15.84 14.94
CA GLY A 10 4.34 16.12 14.61
C GLY A 10 3.46 14.93 14.95
N ASP A 11 2.25 15.21 15.42
CA ASP A 11 1.20 14.22 15.66
C ASP A 11 -0.03 14.60 14.84
N ALA A 12 -0.49 13.69 13.99
CA ALA A 12 -1.70 13.90 13.20
C ALA A 12 -2.97 13.96 14.05
N ALA A 13 -2.91 13.57 15.34
CA ALA A 13 -3.97 13.77 16.32
C ALA A 13 -4.08 15.23 16.81
N ASP A 14 -2.99 16.01 16.72
CA ASP A 14 -2.88 17.37 17.24
C ASP A 14 -2.81 18.40 16.09
N GLU A 15 -3.86 19.20 15.92
CA GLU A 15 -3.89 20.27 14.90
C GLU A 15 -2.80 21.32 15.11
N GLY A 16 -2.46 21.65 16.36
CA GLY A 16 -1.40 22.60 16.67
C GLY A 16 -0.04 22.06 16.25
N ALA A 17 0.20 20.77 16.44
CA ALA A 17 1.38 20.09 15.92
C ALA A 17 1.41 20.13 14.39
N LEU A 18 0.32 19.75 13.72
CA LEU A 18 0.23 19.81 12.25
C LEU A 18 0.49 21.21 11.69
N ARG A 19 -0.07 22.27 12.30
CA ARG A 19 0.16 23.66 11.86
C ARG A 19 1.64 24.03 11.92
N ARG A 20 2.34 23.66 12.99
CA ARG A 20 3.78 23.89 13.13
C ARG A 20 4.59 23.06 12.13
N THR A 21 4.22 21.80 11.91
CA THR A 21 4.93 20.91 10.98
C THR A 21 4.77 21.35 9.52
N PHE A 22 3.63 21.94 9.16
CA PHE A 22 3.35 22.36 7.78
C PHE A 22 3.79 23.80 7.47
N GLU A 23 4.21 24.57 8.48
CA GLU A 23 4.63 25.96 8.28
C GLU A 23 5.81 26.07 7.30
N GLY A 24 5.63 26.89 6.26
CA GLY A 24 6.63 27.09 5.20
C GLY A 24 6.71 25.96 4.17
N ALA A 25 5.98 24.86 4.32
CA ALA A 25 5.90 23.81 3.31
C ALA A 25 4.96 24.20 2.17
N GLU A 26 5.35 23.91 0.92
CA GLU A 26 4.52 24.18 -0.26
C GLU A 26 3.65 22.98 -0.67
N LYS A 27 4.12 21.77 -0.37
CA LYS A 27 3.51 20.50 -0.79
C LYS A 27 3.56 19.49 0.35
N LEU A 28 2.56 18.61 0.40
CA LEU A 28 2.43 17.57 1.41
C LEU A 28 2.44 16.19 0.75
N PHE A 29 3.35 15.31 1.19
CA PHE A 29 3.22 13.88 0.96
C PHE A 29 2.42 13.26 2.11
N LEU A 30 1.23 12.75 1.81
CA LEU A 30 0.30 12.19 2.79
C LEU A 30 0.29 10.67 2.68
N ALA A 31 0.98 10.00 3.62
CA ALA A 31 1.00 8.56 3.75
C ALA A 31 0.86 8.19 5.23
N MET A 32 -0.29 7.64 5.60
CA MET A 32 -0.55 7.13 6.95
C MET A 32 -0.86 5.64 6.89
N ALA A 33 -0.61 4.94 7.99
CA ALA A 33 -0.96 3.53 8.09
C ALA A 33 -2.49 3.37 8.03
N ASN A 34 -2.95 2.30 7.38
CA ASN A 34 -4.35 1.92 7.42
C ASN A 34 -4.75 1.57 8.85
N GLY A 35 -5.96 1.97 9.24
CA GLY A 35 -6.50 1.66 10.55
C GLY A 35 -7.78 2.44 10.85
N PRO A 36 -8.44 2.16 11.99
CA PRO A 36 -9.72 2.78 12.33
C PRO A 36 -9.69 4.31 12.39
N GLU A 37 -8.54 4.88 12.78
CA GLU A 37 -8.36 6.33 12.94
C GLU A 37 -7.90 7.03 11.67
N GLN A 38 -7.48 6.29 10.64
CA GLN A 38 -6.86 6.83 9.43
C GLN A 38 -7.69 7.98 8.84
N LYS A 39 -9.00 7.77 8.68
CA LYS A 39 -9.88 8.78 8.11
C LYS A 39 -9.87 10.07 8.92
N ALA A 40 -9.97 9.98 10.25
CA ALA A 40 -9.99 11.17 11.10
C ALA A 40 -8.65 11.92 11.05
N LEU A 41 -7.53 11.18 11.08
CA LEU A 41 -6.18 11.76 11.04
C LEU A 41 -5.88 12.42 9.68
N GLU A 42 -6.16 11.74 8.58
CA GLU A 42 -5.92 12.28 7.23
C GLU A 42 -6.84 13.47 6.93
N LEU A 43 -8.13 13.42 7.30
CA LEU A 43 -9.03 14.57 7.12
C LEU A 43 -8.59 15.80 7.92
N ARG A 44 -8.08 15.61 9.14
CA ARG A 44 -7.48 16.70 9.93
C ARG A 44 -6.25 17.27 9.24
N ALA A 45 -5.35 16.42 8.76
CA ALA A 45 -4.17 16.86 8.01
C ALA A 45 -4.56 17.65 6.75
N VAL A 46 -5.58 17.21 6.00
CA VAL A 46 -6.09 17.92 4.81
C VAL A 46 -6.67 19.29 5.19
N ALA A 47 -7.43 19.38 6.28
CA ALA A 47 -7.98 20.65 6.76
C ALA A 47 -6.88 21.63 7.16
N VAL A 48 -5.90 21.18 7.95
CA VAL A 48 -4.76 22.02 8.37
C VAL A 48 -3.88 22.41 7.18
N ALA A 49 -3.62 21.50 6.25
CA ALA A 49 -2.87 21.77 5.03
C ALA A 49 -3.52 22.90 4.21
N ARG A 50 -4.85 22.91 4.10
CA ARG A 50 -5.60 23.99 3.47
C ARG A 50 -5.45 25.31 4.22
N GLU A 51 -5.55 25.31 5.55
CA GLU A 51 -5.46 26.51 6.39
C GLU A 51 -4.10 27.20 6.27
N VAL A 52 -3.01 26.42 6.25
CA VAL A 52 -1.64 26.93 6.23
C VAL A 52 -1.10 27.18 4.81
N GLY A 53 -1.90 26.92 3.78
CA GLY A 53 -1.58 27.28 2.40
C GLY A 53 -0.73 26.25 1.64
N ILE A 54 -0.78 24.97 2.02
CA ILE A 54 -0.23 23.89 1.18
C ILE A 54 -0.89 23.96 -0.19
N ARG A 55 -0.08 23.91 -1.25
CA ARG A 55 -0.54 24.08 -2.63
C ARG A 55 -0.84 22.76 -3.33
N HIS A 56 -0.25 21.65 -2.87
CA HIS A 56 -0.38 20.33 -3.49
C HIS A 56 -0.29 19.21 -2.46
N ILE A 57 -1.22 18.26 -2.50
CA ILE A 57 -1.15 17.01 -1.73
C ILE A 57 -0.89 15.82 -2.65
N VAL A 58 0.18 15.07 -2.40
CA VAL A 58 0.42 13.76 -3.00
C VAL A 58 0.07 12.70 -1.97
N LYS A 59 -1.05 12.01 -2.17
CA LYS A 59 -1.61 11.05 -1.20
C LYS A 59 -1.38 9.61 -1.65
N VAL A 60 -0.89 8.76 -0.76
CA VAL A 60 -1.00 7.30 -0.92
C VAL A 60 -2.43 6.89 -0.58
N SER A 61 -3.08 6.22 -1.54
CA SER A 61 -4.49 5.85 -1.53
C SER A 61 -4.64 4.34 -1.77
N ALA A 62 -5.80 3.91 -2.29
CA ALA A 62 -6.12 2.53 -2.62
C ALA A 62 -6.40 2.35 -4.12
N PRO A 63 -6.21 1.14 -4.68
CA PRO A 63 -6.31 0.90 -6.13
C PRO A 63 -7.75 1.03 -6.64
N VAL A 64 -8.71 0.56 -5.83
CA VAL A 64 -10.14 0.64 -6.07
C VAL A 64 -10.74 1.46 -4.93
N VAL A 65 -11.41 2.57 -5.27
CA VAL A 65 -12.04 3.48 -4.32
C VAL A 65 -13.43 3.86 -4.83
N GLY A 66 -14.36 4.05 -3.91
CA GLY A 66 -15.75 4.40 -4.22
C GLY A 66 -16.64 4.22 -2.99
N PRO A 67 -17.84 4.80 -2.98
CA PRO A 67 -18.74 4.74 -1.83
C PRO A 67 -19.26 3.32 -1.55
N ASP A 68 -19.38 2.50 -2.60
CA ASP A 68 -19.98 1.16 -2.54
C ASP A 68 -18.95 0.02 -2.64
N VAL A 69 -17.65 0.33 -2.61
CA VAL A 69 -16.59 -0.69 -2.67
C VAL A 69 -16.69 -1.58 -1.42
N PRO A 70 -16.67 -2.92 -1.54
CA PRO A 70 -16.84 -3.85 -0.42
C PRO A 70 -15.57 -3.99 0.44
N VAL A 71 -14.80 -2.92 0.60
CA VAL A 71 -13.61 -2.83 1.45
C VAL A 71 -13.71 -1.57 2.29
N ALA A 72 -13.73 -1.70 3.62
CA ALA A 72 -13.92 -0.56 4.51
C ALA A 72 -12.84 0.52 4.35
N ILE A 73 -11.58 0.09 4.26
CA ILE A 73 -10.43 0.99 4.04
C ILE A 73 -10.51 1.69 2.69
N ALA A 74 -10.98 1.03 1.62
CA ALA A 74 -11.16 1.66 0.33
C ALA A 74 -12.20 2.79 0.37
N ARG A 75 -13.30 2.61 1.12
CA ARG A 75 -14.30 3.65 1.35
C ARG A 75 -13.71 4.82 2.14
N MET A 76 -12.87 4.57 3.15
CA MET A 76 -12.16 5.63 3.87
C MET A 76 -11.25 6.44 2.93
N HIS A 77 -10.46 5.77 2.10
CA HIS A 77 -9.64 6.46 1.10
C HIS A 77 -10.47 7.30 0.12
N PHE A 78 -11.62 6.80 -0.33
CA PHE A 78 -12.54 7.56 -1.17
C PHE A 78 -13.01 8.85 -0.48
N GLU A 79 -13.43 8.78 0.78
CA GLU A 79 -13.86 9.97 1.53
C GLU A 79 -12.74 11.00 1.69
N ILE A 80 -11.50 10.54 1.88
CA ILE A 80 -10.33 11.41 2.02
C ILE A 80 -9.95 12.04 0.67
N GLU A 81 -9.92 11.26 -0.41
CA GLU A 81 -9.69 11.80 -1.77
C GLU A 81 -10.71 12.90 -2.08
N GLN A 82 -11.97 12.63 -1.81
CA GLN A 82 -13.06 13.59 -1.97
C GLN A 82 -12.89 14.87 -1.15
N ALA A 83 -12.33 14.79 0.06
CA ALA A 83 -12.01 15.96 0.87
C ALA A 83 -10.85 16.77 0.28
N ILE A 84 -9.84 16.10 -0.26
CA ILE A 84 -8.71 16.74 -0.96
C ILE A 84 -9.20 17.44 -2.23
N GLU A 85 -9.98 16.77 -3.06
CA GLU A 85 -10.53 17.33 -4.30
C GLU A 85 -11.37 18.59 -4.05
N ARG A 86 -12.14 18.63 -2.95
CA ARG A 86 -12.94 19.81 -2.55
C ARG A 86 -12.15 20.92 -1.88
N SER A 87 -10.87 20.70 -1.55
CA SER A 87 -10.07 21.68 -0.81
C SER A 87 -9.53 22.83 -1.68
N ALA A 88 -9.67 22.71 -3.02
CA ALA A 88 -9.08 23.57 -4.04
C ALA A 88 -7.53 23.57 -4.11
N MET A 89 -6.86 22.73 -3.31
CA MET A 89 -5.44 22.43 -3.48
C MET A 89 -5.23 21.57 -4.73
N GLY A 90 -4.02 21.61 -5.28
CA GLY A 90 -3.56 20.57 -6.20
C GLY A 90 -3.57 19.20 -5.55
N PHE A 91 -3.78 18.13 -6.34
CA PHE A 91 -3.66 16.76 -5.84
C PHE A 91 -3.08 15.77 -6.83
N SER A 92 -2.36 14.79 -6.28
CA SER A 92 -2.02 13.55 -6.95
C SER A 92 -2.36 12.36 -6.05
N HIS A 93 -3.35 11.55 -6.43
CA HIS A 93 -3.72 10.34 -5.70
C HIS A 93 -2.93 9.15 -6.24
N LEU A 94 -2.00 8.62 -5.46
CA LEU A 94 -1.28 7.39 -5.78
C LEU A 94 -2.12 6.22 -5.31
N ARG A 95 -2.57 5.38 -6.23
CA ARG A 95 -3.47 4.25 -5.99
C ARG A 95 -2.71 2.94 -6.23
N PRO A 96 -1.81 2.53 -5.32
CA PRO A 96 -1.06 1.28 -5.46
C PRO A 96 -1.96 0.07 -5.24
N TYR A 97 -1.66 -1.04 -5.92
CA TYR A 97 -2.16 -2.37 -5.50
C TYR A 97 -1.39 -2.88 -4.27
N GLY A 98 -1.41 -4.18 -3.98
CA GLY A 98 -0.71 -4.76 -2.83
C GLY A 98 0.78 -4.42 -2.85
N PHE A 99 1.38 -4.14 -1.69
CA PHE A 99 2.83 -3.93 -1.63
C PHE A 99 3.57 -5.27 -1.64
N MET A 100 4.68 -5.38 -2.37
CA MET A 100 5.56 -6.55 -2.31
C MET A 100 6.06 -6.81 -0.88
N GLN A 101 6.26 -5.75 -0.10
CA GLN A 101 6.64 -5.80 1.31
C GLN A 101 5.63 -6.59 2.16
N ASN A 102 4.35 -6.66 1.78
CA ASN A 102 3.35 -7.46 2.50
C ASN A 102 3.64 -8.97 2.43
N THR A 103 4.42 -9.43 1.45
CA THR A 103 4.86 -10.84 1.39
C THR A 103 5.77 -11.22 2.56
N LEU A 104 6.46 -10.25 3.17
CA LEU A 104 7.28 -10.49 4.36
C LEU A 104 6.44 -10.83 5.59
N ALA A 105 5.17 -10.41 5.63
CA ALA A 105 4.24 -10.79 6.71
C ALA A 105 3.91 -12.29 6.71
N LEU A 106 4.16 -12.99 5.59
CA LEU A 106 3.96 -14.43 5.46
C LEU A 106 5.09 -15.26 6.07
N LEU A 107 6.24 -14.63 6.35
CA LEU A 107 7.45 -15.32 6.81
C LEU A 107 7.25 -16.21 8.04
N PRO A 108 6.51 -15.81 9.09
CA PRO A 108 6.31 -16.69 10.25
C PRO A 108 5.68 -18.03 9.87
N SER A 109 4.61 -18.01 9.04
CA SER A 109 3.93 -19.23 8.60
C SER A 109 4.78 -20.05 7.63
N ILE A 110 5.42 -19.36 6.68
CA ILE A 110 6.30 -19.98 5.69
C ILE A 110 7.49 -20.67 6.37
N ARG A 111 8.10 -20.04 7.38
CA ARG A 111 9.21 -20.62 8.16
C ARG A 111 8.76 -21.78 9.04
N ALA A 112 7.60 -21.67 9.66
CA ALA A 112 7.11 -22.71 10.58
C ALA A 112 6.62 -23.97 9.84
N THR A 113 5.99 -23.82 8.68
CA THR A 113 5.24 -24.93 8.04
C THR A 113 5.45 -25.06 6.54
N GLY A 114 6.20 -24.15 5.91
CA GLY A 114 6.29 -24.09 4.45
C GLY A 114 4.95 -23.73 3.79
N THR A 115 4.03 -23.09 4.50
CA THR A 115 2.71 -22.72 3.96
C THR A 115 2.32 -21.30 4.29
N PHE A 116 1.51 -20.70 3.42
CA PHE A 116 0.75 -19.49 3.73
C PHE A 116 -0.69 -19.64 3.23
N PHE A 117 -1.59 -18.83 3.77
CA PHE A 117 -3.03 -18.99 3.62
C PHE A 117 -3.65 -17.72 3.03
N GLY A 118 -4.77 -17.89 2.35
CA GLY A 118 -5.54 -16.79 1.77
C GLY A 118 -6.95 -17.24 1.40
N ALA A 119 -7.63 -16.36 0.66
CA ALA A 119 -9.00 -16.57 0.22
C ALA A 119 -9.27 -16.01 -1.19
N ALA A 120 -8.23 -15.66 -1.96
CA ALA A 120 -8.35 -15.11 -3.30
C ALA A 120 -8.69 -16.18 -4.36
N GLY A 121 -8.54 -17.47 -4.06
CA GLY A 121 -8.65 -18.53 -5.08
C GLY A 121 -7.65 -18.31 -6.20
N ASP A 122 -8.09 -18.51 -7.45
CA ASP A 122 -7.25 -18.35 -8.63
C ASP A 122 -7.19 -16.89 -9.14
N ALA A 123 -7.64 -15.92 -8.34
CA ALA A 123 -7.59 -14.53 -8.74
C ALA A 123 -6.12 -14.05 -8.85
N PRO A 124 -5.71 -13.47 -9.99
CA PRO A 124 -4.38 -12.90 -10.11
C PRO A 124 -4.31 -11.58 -9.35
N LEU A 125 -3.34 -11.46 -8.43
CA LEU A 125 -3.11 -10.26 -7.63
C LEU A 125 -1.86 -9.52 -8.11
N ASN A 126 -1.96 -8.21 -8.27
CA ASN A 126 -0.87 -7.33 -8.59
C ASN A 126 -0.15 -6.87 -7.31
N ARG A 127 1.17 -6.93 -7.33
CA ARG A 127 2.00 -6.46 -6.21
C ARG A 127 3.04 -5.47 -6.70
N VAL A 128 3.03 -4.26 -6.17
CA VAL A 128 3.97 -3.18 -6.51
C VAL A 128 5.03 -3.02 -5.42
N ASP A 129 6.26 -2.71 -5.79
CA ASP A 129 7.30 -2.38 -4.81
C ASP A 129 7.04 -0.97 -4.24
N ALA A 130 7.10 -0.81 -2.92
CA ALA A 130 6.97 0.51 -2.28
C ALA A 130 7.96 1.55 -2.84
N ARG A 131 9.12 1.13 -3.34
CA ARG A 131 10.09 2.00 -4.01
C ARG A 131 9.55 2.57 -5.31
N ASP A 132 8.81 1.80 -6.11
CA ASP A 132 8.17 2.31 -7.32
C ASP A 132 7.08 3.34 -6.96
N VAL A 133 6.30 3.09 -5.90
CA VAL A 133 5.30 4.06 -5.42
C VAL A 133 5.96 5.35 -4.94
N ALA A 134 7.12 5.25 -4.26
CA ALA A 134 7.93 6.40 -3.86
C ALA A 134 8.47 7.17 -5.08
N ASP A 135 8.95 6.47 -6.12
CA ASP A 135 9.44 7.08 -7.35
C ASP A 135 8.30 7.86 -8.07
N VAL A 136 7.09 7.31 -8.11
CA VAL A 136 5.89 8.04 -8.62
C VAL A 136 5.53 9.23 -7.72
N ALA A 137 5.66 9.08 -6.39
CA ALA A 137 5.42 10.18 -5.46
C ALA A 137 6.40 11.34 -5.68
N VAL A 138 7.68 11.05 -5.87
CA VAL A 138 8.72 12.04 -6.18
C VAL A 138 8.40 12.73 -7.50
N PHE A 139 8.02 11.98 -8.54
CA PHE A 139 7.58 12.55 -9.81
C PHE A 139 6.41 13.54 -9.62
N ALA A 140 5.39 13.17 -8.85
CA ALA A 140 4.25 14.05 -8.59
C ALA A 140 4.64 15.28 -7.76
N LEU A 141 5.42 15.11 -6.69
CA LEU A 141 5.85 16.19 -5.79
C LEU A 141 6.78 17.19 -6.48
N THR A 142 7.57 16.77 -7.46
CA THR A 142 8.59 17.62 -8.11
C THR A 142 8.09 18.34 -9.36
N LYS A 143 6.83 18.14 -9.77
CA LYS A 143 6.26 18.92 -10.86
C LYS A 143 6.20 20.42 -10.55
N PRO A 144 6.47 21.30 -11.52
CA PRO A 144 6.34 22.75 -11.31
C PRO A 144 4.92 23.15 -10.92
N GLU A 145 3.93 22.59 -11.62
CA GLU A 145 2.51 22.89 -11.40
C GLU A 145 1.81 21.71 -10.71
N PRO A 146 0.95 21.98 -9.71
CA PRO A 146 0.12 20.95 -9.10
C PRO A 146 -0.84 20.30 -10.10
N GLU A 147 -1.08 19.01 -9.94
CA GLU A 147 -2.00 18.26 -10.79
C GLU A 147 -3.39 18.11 -10.17
N GLN A 148 -4.29 17.47 -10.90
CA GLN A 148 -5.65 17.09 -10.47
C GLN A 148 -5.91 15.67 -10.97
N ARG A 149 -5.09 14.70 -10.52
CA ARG A 149 -5.06 13.36 -11.14
C ARG A 149 -4.83 12.21 -10.14
N ALA A 150 -5.38 11.05 -10.47
CA ALA A 150 -5.01 9.77 -9.85
C ALA A 150 -4.04 8.95 -10.73
N TYR A 151 -3.08 8.29 -10.08
CA TYR A 151 -2.11 7.37 -10.63
C TYR A 151 -2.37 5.97 -10.06
N VAL A 152 -2.90 5.05 -10.87
CA VAL A 152 -2.93 3.64 -10.47
C VAL A 152 -1.52 3.08 -10.63
N VAL A 153 -0.93 2.59 -9.54
CA VAL A 153 0.47 2.12 -9.53
C VAL A 153 0.49 0.61 -9.36
N THR A 154 1.03 -0.09 -10.35
CA THR A 154 1.08 -1.55 -10.39
C THR A 154 2.52 -2.04 -10.45
N GLY A 155 2.75 -3.25 -9.95
CA GLY A 155 3.90 -4.05 -10.35
C GLY A 155 3.81 -4.51 -11.81
N PRO A 156 4.84 -5.20 -12.32
CA PRO A 156 4.94 -5.58 -13.73
C PRO A 156 3.89 -6.60 -14.16
N GLU A 157 3.31 -7.34 -13.22
CA GLU A 157 2.45 -8.49 -13.50
C GLU A 157 1.44 -8.73 -12.38
N ALA A 158 0.39 -9.47 -12.70
CA ALA A 158 -0.54 -10.01 -11.73
C ALA A 158 -0.39 -11.54 -11.72
N MET A 159 -0.33 -12.12 -10.53
CA MET A 159 -0.07 -13.54 -10.34
C MET A 159 -0.91 -14.10 -9.20
N THR A 160 -1.27 -15.37 -9.31
CA THR A 160 -1.99 -16.09 -8.24
C THR A 160 -1.13 -16.24 -7.00
N HIS A 161 -1.74 -16.61 -5.87
CA HIS A 161 -0.95 -16.99 -4.70
C HIS A 161 -0.17 -18.29 -4.92
N ASP A 162 -0.63 -19.20 -5.78
CA ASP A 162 0.15 -20.38 -6.17
C ASP A 162 1.42 -20.00 -6.95
N ASP A 163 1.31 -19.08 -7.93
CA ASP A 163 2.48 -18.54 -8.64
C ASP A 163 3.48 -17.88 -7.66
N LEU A 164 2.98 -17.15 -6.66
CA LEU A 164 3.82 -16.56 -5.63
C LEU A 164 4.53 -17.65 -4.79
N ALA A 165 3.81 -18.71 -4.43
CA ALA A 165 4.38 -19.84 -3.69
C ALA A 165 5.48 -20.55 -4.51
N GLU A 166 5.30 -20.72 -5.82
CA GLU A 166 6.31 -21.27 -6.72
C GLU A 166 7.56 -20.37 -6.78
N ARG A 167 7.40 -19.06 -6.91
CA ARG A 167 8.52 -18.10 -6.94
C ARG A 167 9.28 -18.06 -5.63
N ILE A 168 8.60 -18.13 -4.49
CA ILE A 168 9.25 -18.26 -3.19
C ILE A 168 9.96 -19.61 -3.10
N SER A 169 9.35 -20.69 -3.61
CA SER A 169 9.95 -22.02 -3.61
C SER A 169 11.27 -22.08 -4.38
N ALA A 170 11.36 -21.33 -5.48
CA ALA A 170 12.58 -21.19 -6.28
C ALA A 170 13.77 -20.58 -5.53
N LEU A 171 13.56 -19.99 -4.34
CA LEU A 171 14.65 -19.54 -3.48
C LEU A 171 15.40 -20.70 -2.80
N GLY A 172 14.82 -21.90 -2.75
CA GLY A 172 15.49 -23.11 -2.24
C GLY A 172 14.75 -23.87 -1.14
N ARG A 173 13.51 -23.50 -0.80
CA ARG A 173 12.66 -24.27 0.14
C ARG A 173 11.24 -24.39 -0.37
N PRO A 174 10.62 -25.58 -0.36
CA PRO A 174 9.22 -25.74 -0.76
C PRO A 174 8.27 -24.84 0.05
N VAL A 175 7.45 -24.07 -0.66
CA VAL A 175 6.37 -23.26 -0.10
C VAL A 175 5.09 -23.58 -0.85
N ARG A 176 3.98 -23.71 -0.13
CA ARG A 176 2.65 -23.91 -0.71
C ARG A 176 1.67 -22.85 -0.24
N TYR A 177 0.84 -22.40 -1.15
CA TYR A 177 -0.37 -21.68 -0.82
C TYR A 177 -1.49 -22.65 -0.44
N ILE A 178 -2.34 -22.25 0.50
CA ILE A 178 -3.56 -22.98 0.85
C ILE A 178 -4.72 -21.97 0.83
N ASP A 179 -5.60 -22.10 -0.17
CA ASP A 179 -6.88 -21.40 -0.19
C ASP A 179 -7.80 -22.01 0.87
N LEU A 180 -8.14 -21.23 1.90
CA LEU A 180 -9.07 -21.65 2.95
C LEU A 180 -10.51 -21.29 2.61
N GLY A 181 -10.73 -20.43 1.62
CA GLY A 181 -11.98 -19.71 1.44
C GLY A 181 -12.24 -18.69 2.54
N PRO A 182 -13.25 -17.81 2.36
CA PRO A 182 -13.36 -16.59 3.17
C PRO A 182 -13.59 -16.83 4.66
N ASP A 183 -14.49 -17.76 5.00
CA ASP A 183 -14.87 -18.00 6.40
C ASP A 183 -13.77 -18.70 7.19
N ALA A 184 -13.11 -19.70 6.60
CA ALA A 184 -12.01 -20.38 7.27
C ALA A 184 -10.73 -19.51 7.28
N TYR A 185 -10.50 -18.67 6.27
CA TYR A 185 -9.43 -17.67 6.31
C TYR A 185 -9.65 -16.63 7.41
N ARG A 186 -10.88 -16.10 7.54
CA ARG A 186 -11.25 -15.20 8.64
C ARG A 186 -11.03 -15.87 10.00
N ALA A 187 -11.51 -17.11 10.17
CA ALA A 187 -11.31 -17.88 11.40
C ALA A 187 -9.82 -18.18 11.66
N HIS A 188 -9.02 -18.35 10.62
CA HIS A 188 -7.58 -18.52 10.71
C HIS A 188 -6.90 -17.25 11.22
N LEU A 189 -7.21 -16.09 10.64
CA LEU A 189 -6.66 -14.80 11.04
C LEU A 189 -7.03 -14.43 12.49
N ARG A 190 -8.26 -14.73 12.94
CA ARG A 190 -8.69 -14.48 14.35
C ARG A 190 -7.92 -15.29 15.40
N ARG A 191 -7.18 -16.32 15.01
CA ARG A 191 -6.28 -17.06 15.93
C ARG A 191 -4.92 -16.38 16.11
N GLN A 192 -4.64 -15.35 15.32
CA GLN A 192 -3.41 -14.57 15.39
C GLN A 192 -3.63 -13.31 16.24
N PRO A 193 -2.56 -12.67 16.77
CA PRO A 193 -2.66 -11.43 17.53
C PRO A 193 -2.90 -10.21 16.61
N LEU A 194 -3.98 -10.26 15.82
CA LEU A 194 -4.39 -9.20 14.90
C LEU A 194 -5.65 -8.52 15.43
N PRO A 195 -5.77 -7.18 15.31
CA PRO A 195 -7.01 -6.49 15.63
C PRO A 195 -8.10 -6.85 14.62
N ASP A 196 -9.37 -6.86 15.06
CA ASP A 196 -10.52 -7.28 14.24
C ASP A 196 -10.63 -6.53 12.92
N TRP A 197 -10.35 -5.22 12.90
CA TRP A 197 -10.40 -4.42 11.67
C TRP A 197 -9.43 -4.94 10.60
N LEU A 198 -8.25 -5.43 11.03
CA LEU A 198 -7.23 -5.94 10.12
C LEU A 198 -7.60 -7.33 9.62
N VAL A 199 -8.21 -8.16 10.47
CA VAL A 199 -8.76 -9.45 10.07
C VAL A 199 -9.78 -9.27 8.94
N GLU A 200 -10.77 -8.40 9.13
CA GLU A 200 -11.77 -8.16 8.09
C GLU A 200 -11.15 -7.53 6.85
N HIS A 201 -10.25 -6.56 7.00
CA HIS A 201 -9.56 -5.94 5.87
C HIS A 201 -8.80 -6.96 5.00
N LEU A 202 -8.07 -7.90 5.61
CA LEU A 202 -7.34 -8.94 4.89
C LEU A 202 -8.28 -9.89 4.13
N VAL A 203 -9.46 -10.20 4.67
CA VAL A 203 -10.46 -11.01 3.96
C VAL A 203 -11.11 -10.21 2.83
N GLU A 204 -11.45 -8.95 3.07
CA GLU A 204 -12.07 -8.05 2.11
C GLU A 204 -11.21 -7.86 0.86
N ILE A 205 -9.89 -7.66 0.99
CA ILE A 205 -9.00 -7.46 -0.16
C ILE A 205 -8.81 -8.74 -1.00
N GLU A 206 -8.76 -9.91 -0.37
CA GLU A 206 -8.68 -11.20 -1.08
C GLU A 206 -9.97 -11.45 -1.90
N LEU A 207 -11.13 -11.08 -1.34
CA LEU A 207 -12.41 -11.16 -2.04
C LEU A 207 -12.55 -10.09 -3.13
N LEU A 208 -11.99 -8.90 -2.92
CA LEU A 208 -11.99 -7.83 -3.91
C LEU A 208 -11.26 -8.27 -5.18
N ALA A 209 -10.10 -8.91 -5.05
CA ALA A 209 -9.32 -9.41 -6.18
C ALA A 209 -10.10 -10.43 -7.05
N ARG A 210 -11.06 -11.16 -6.47
CA ARG A 210 -11.93 -12.09 -7.21
C ARG A 210 -12.92 -11.40 -8.14
N VAL A 211 -13.26 -10.13 -7.89
CA VAL A 211 -14.29 -9.40 -8.62
C VAL A 211 -13.76 -8.17 -9.36
N TYR A 212 -12.60 -7.65 -8.95
CA TYR A 212 -11.87 -6.58 -9.64
C TYR A 212 -10.50 -7.10 -10.14
N PRO A 213 -10.37 -7.38 -11.45
CA PRO A 213 -9.09 -7.81 -12.03
C PRO A 213 -7.98 -6.77 -11.84
N GLU A 214 -6.87 -7.20 -11.25
CA GLU A 214 -5.74 -6.32 -10.93
C GLU A 214 -4.74 -6.22 -12.10
N MET A 215 -5.13 -5.53 -13.16
CA MET A 215 -4.32 -5.47 -14.39
C MET A 215 -3.07 -4.58 -14.25
N PRO A 216 -1.87 -5.06 -14.65
CA PRO A 216 -0.67 -4.24 -14.74
C PRO A 216 -0.86 -3.05 -15.70
N ASN A 217 -0.12 -1.98 -15.44
CA ASN A 217 -0.08 -0.78 -16.28
C ASN A 217 1.34 -0.21 -16.42
N ASP A 218 1.47 0.85 -17.19
CA ASP A 218 2.73 1.52 -17.50
C ASP A 218 3.00 2.77 -16.65
N THR A 219 2.25 3.00 -15.57
CA THR A 219 2.35 4.22 -14.76
C THR A 219 3.77 4.46 -14.26
N VAL A 220 4.42 3.42 -13.71
CA VAL A 220 5.81 3.53 -13.23
C VAL A 220 6.71 3.94 -14.39
N LEU A 221 6.71 3.17 -15.49
CA LEU A 221 7.52 3.48 -16.67
C LEU A 221 7.31 4.90 -17.20
N ARG A 222 6.05 5.34 -17.33
CA ARG A 222 5.71 6.65 -17.89
C ARG A 222 6.06 7.83 -16.98
N THR A 223 6.16 7.61 -15.67
CA THR A 223 6.44 8.68 -14.69
C THR A 223 7.91 8.70 -14.27
N THR A 224 8.55 7.54 -14.16
CA THR A 224 9.92 7.41 -13.62
C THR A 224 10.96 7.10 -14.68
N GLY A 225 10.55 6.67 -15.88
CA GLY A 225 11.45 6.31 -16.98
C GLY A 225 12.06 4.91 -16.88
N HIS A 226 11.71 4.12 -15.86
CA HIS A 226 12.15 2.73 -15.70
C HIS A 226 10.96 1.79 -15.49
N PRO A 227 11.05 0.51 -15.90
CA PRO A 227 9.99 -0.46 -15.61
C PRO A 227 9.81 -0.65 -14.09
N PRO A 228 8.62 -1.09 -13.63
CA PRO A 228 8.41 -1.46 -12.23
C PRO A 228 9.32 -2.63 -11.83
N ARG A 229 9.72 -2.65 -10.57
CA ARG A 229 10.55 -3.71 -9.98
C ARG A 229 9.76 -5.03 -9.99
N THR A 230 10.44 -6.14 -10.28
CA THR A 230 9.80 -7.45 -10.38
C THR A 230 9.71 -8.17 -9.05
N THR A 231 8.74 -9.07 -8.95
CA THR A 231 8.57 -9.91 -7.76
C THR A 231 9.80 -10.80 -7.55
N GLU A 232 10.42 -11.33 -8.62
CA GLU A 232 11.66 -12.10 -8.52
C GLU A 232 12.82 -11.28 -7.95
N ALA A 233 12.96 -10.03 -8.39
CA ALA A 233 14.01 -9.16 -7.89
C ALA A 233 13.81 -8.90 -6.39
N PHE A 234 12.58 -8.56 -5.99
CA PHE A 234 12.23 -8.37 -4.59
C PHE A 234 12.49 -9.63 -3.74
N LEU A 235 12.04 -10.81 -4.21
CA LEU A 235 12.23 -12.07 -3.52
C LEU A 235 13.72 -12.43 -3.37
N ARG A 236 14.53 -12.17 -4.41
CA ARG A 236 15.99 -12.39 -4.37
C ARG A 236 16.69 -11.47 -3.38
N GLU A 237 16.31 -10.19 -3.34
CA GLU A 237 16.83 -9.22 -2.37
C GLU A 237 16.50 -9.62 -0.92
N ASN A 238 15.38 -10.31 -0.71
CA ASN A 238 14.92 -10.75 0.60
C ASN A 238 15.13 -12.26 0.84
N ALA A 239 15.97 -12.93 0.04
CA ALA A 239 16.08 -14.39 0.06
C ALA A 239 16.46 -14.95 1.45
N GLU A 240 17.39 -14.29 2.15
CA GLU A 240 17.78 -14.67 3.52
C GLU A 240 16.59 -14.69 4.49
N ALA A 241 15.64 -13.77 4.32
CA ALA A 241 14.45 -13.73 5.15
C ALA A 241 13.55 -14.95 4.89
N PHE A 242 13.43 -15.42 3.65
CA PHE A 242 12.61 -16.61 3.32
C PHE A 242 13.29 -17.93 3.70
N LEU A 243 14.62 -18.02 3.55
CA LEU A 243 15.39 -19.24 3.76
C LEU A 243 15.70 -19.54 5.23
N GLY A 244 15.73 -18.52 6.10
CA GLY A 244 16.21 -18.68 7.48
C GLY A 244 17.74 -18.80 7.54
N PRO A 245 18.36 -18.82 8.73
CA PRO A 245 19.79 -19.06 8.83
C PRO A 245 20.11 -20.43 8.20
N HIS A 246 21.18 -20.48 7.42
CA HIS A 246 21.75 -21.76 6.95
C HIS A 246 22.12 -22.59 8.18
N GLU A 247 21.34 -23.61 8.49
CA GLU A 247 21.85 -24.74 9.27
C GLU A 247 22.78 -25.51 8.32
N GLY A 248 24.08 -25.29 8.47
CA GLY A 248 25.14 -25.99 7.74
C GLY A 248 25.29 -27.44 8.19
#